data_AF-D4JCA9-F1
#
_entry.id   AF-D4JCA9-F1
#
_cell.length_a   1.000
_cell.length_b   1.000
_cell.length_c   1.000
_cell.angle_alpha   90.00
_cell.angle_beta   90.00
_cell.angle_gamma   90.00
#
_symmetry.space_group_name_H-M   'P 1'
#
loop_
_entity.id
_entity.type
_entity.pdbx_description
1 polymer ?
#
loop_
_entity_poly.entity_id
_entity_poly.type
_entity_poly.pdbx_seq_one_letter_code
_entity_poly.pdbx_strand_id
1 'polypeptide(L)'
;MFVISLNMGLSLLAGSLTLAIMVLPTIMRTTQEALVAVPDSYREGSYGLGAGKIRTIFRIILPSAVPGIMSGIVLSMGRIVGETAALIYTSGTVGKISTSVFEPGSTLAVHMYKLMSEGLYTEQACAVAVVLLVFVIIMNSLSSVLGKKLAKG
;
A
#
# COMPACT_ATOMS: atom_id res chain seq x y z
N MET A 1 -4.66 -17.53 7.80
CA MET A 1 -5.81 -18.17 8.49
C MET A 1 -7.17 -17.66 8.00
N PHE A 2 -7.39 -16.36 7.78
CA PHE A 2 -8.66 -15.81 7.22
C PHE A 2 -9.17 -16.50 5.94
N VAL A 3 -8.29 -16.73 4.96
CA VAL A 3 -8.61 -17.41 3.69
C VAL A 3 -9.07 -18.86 3.88
N ILE A 4 -8.48 -19.54 4.88
CA ILE A 4 -8.82 -20.92 5.26
C ILE A 4 -10.14 -20.93 6.03
N SER A 5 -10.37 -19.97 6.93
CA SER A 5 -11.59 -19.84 7.73
C SER A 5 -12.83 -19.47 6.90
N LEU A 6 -12.68 -18.70 5.82
CA LEU A 6 -13.78 -18.31 4.91
C LEU A 6 -13.96 -19.24 3.71
N ASN A 7 -13.20 -20.34 3.63
CA ASN A 7 -13.24 -21.31 2.53
C ASN A 7 -13.05 -20.69 1.12
N MET A 8 -12.37 -19.54 1.03
CA MET A 8 -12.27 -18.78 -0.23
C MET A 8 -11.29 -19.37 -1.25
N GLY A 9 -10.57 -20.44 -0.89
CA GLY A 9 -9.50 -21.00 -1.71
C GLY A 9 -8.37 -20.01 -1.96
N LEU A 10 -7.38 -20.41 -2.76
CA LEU A 10 -6.34 -19.47 -3.24
C LEU A 10 -6.95 -18.55 -4.30
N SER A 11 -6.89 -17.24 -4.10
CA SER A 11 -7.42 -16.26 -5.05
C SER A 11 -6.73 -14.90 -4.92
N LEU A 12 -6.70 -14.13 -6.01
CA LEU A 12 -6.21 -12.74 -6.00
C LEU A 12 -6.96 -11.87 -4.98
N LEU A 13 -8.27 -12.07 -4.86
CA LEU A 13 -9.11 -11.35 -3.90
C LEU A 13 -8.70 -11.67 -2.45
N ALA A 14 -8.50 -12.96 -2.12
CA ALA A 14 -8.00 -13.38 -0.82
C ALA A 14 -6.61 -12.79 -0.50
N GLY A 15 -5.70 -12.76 -1.49
CA GLY A 15 -4.40 -12.10 -1.35
C GLY A 15 -4.51 -10.60 -1.07
N SER A 16 -5.34 -9.89 -1.83
CA SER A 16 -5.55 -8.45 -1.66
C SER A 16 -6.14 -8.07 -0.30
N LEU A 17 -7.12 -8.83 0.21
CA LEU A 17 -7.71 -8.61 1.54
C LEU A 17 -6.68 -8.84 2.65
N THR A 18 -5.84 -9.87 2.49
CA THR A 18 -4.79 -10.19 3.46
C THR A 18 -3.78 -9.04 3.55
N LEU A 19 -3.34 -8.51 2.41
CA LEU A 19 -2.47 -7.33 2.35
C LEU A 19 -3.15 -6.08 2.95
N ALA A 20 -4.42 -5.87 2.65
CA ALA A 20 -5.18 -4.73 3.18
C ALA A 20 -5.19 -4.74 4.72
N ILE A 21 -5.51 -5.87 5.34
CA ILE A 21 -5.52 -6.02 6.81
C ILE A 21 -4.12 -5.81 7.39
N MET A 22 -3.07 -6.32 6.73
CA MET A 22 -1.69 -6.19 7.18
C MET A 22 -1.18 -4.75 7.15
N VAL A 23 -1.57 -3.98 6.12
CA VAL A 23 -1.09 -2.62 5.91
C VAL A 23 -1.95 -1.57 6.60
N LEU A 24 -3.22 -1.88 6.89
CA LEU A 24 -4.15 -1.03 7.62
C LEU A 24 -3.55 -0.37 8.87
N PRO A 25 -2.92 -1.08 9.83
CA PRO A 25 -2.33 -0.45 11.01
C PRO A 25 -1.18 0.52 10.67
N THR A 26 -0.45 0.25 9.59
CA THR A 26 0.65 1.12 9.13
C THR A 26 0.09 2.44 8.58
N ILE A 27 -0.95 2.36 7.76
CA ILE A 27 -1.63 3.55 7.22
C ILE A 27 -2.30 4.34 8.34
N MET A 28 -2.97 3.67 9.28
CA MET A 28 -3.61 4.34 10.42
C MET A 28 -2.59 5.12 11.25
N ARG A 29 -1.44 4.51 11.57
CA ARG A 29 -0.39 5.16 12.36
C ARG A 29 0.23 6.36 11.64
N THR A 30 0.61 6.19 10.38
CA THR A 30 1.20 7.28 9.59
C THR A 30 0.20 8.43 9.37
N THR A 31 -1.09 8.12 9.22
CA THR A 31 -2.15 9.13 9.15
C THR A 31 -2.33 9.87 10.47
N GLN A 32 -2.29 9.16 11.60
CA GLN A 32 -2.37 9.76 12.93
C GLN A 32 -1.18 10.70 13.18
N GLU A 33 0.04 10.27 12.86
CA GLU A 33 1.25 11.09 12.98
C GLU A 33 1.15 12.36 12.12
N ALA A 34 0.62 12.25 10.89
CA ALA A 34 0.38 13.40 10.02
C ALA A 34 -0.64 14.40 10.60
N LEU A 35 -1.72 13.90 11.24
CA LEU A 35 -2.74 14.75 11.87
C LEU A 35 -2.25 15.43 13.16
N VAL A 36 -1.40 14.75 13.93
CA VAL A 36 -0.79 15.29 15.16
C VAL A 36 0.29 16.31 14.85
N ALA A 37 0.97 16.19 13.70
CA ALA A 37 1.97 17.16 13.24
C ALA A 37 1.39 18.54 12.91
N VAL A 38 0.07 18.66 12.71
CA VAL A 38 -0.59 19.96 12.49
C VAL A 38 -0.59 20.78 13.79
N PRO A 39 -0.01 21.99 13.83
CA PRO A 39 0.06 22.79 15.05
C PRO A 39 -1.31 23.13 15.64
N ASP A 40 -1.43 23.13 16.96
CA ASP A 40 -2.68 23.45 17.67
C ASP A 40 -3.20 24.86 17.39
N SER A 41 -2.32 25.80 17.02
CA SER A 41 -2.70 27.17 16.63
C SER A 41 -3.72 27.21 15.49
N TYR A 42 -3.73 26.22 14.58
CA TYR A 42 -4.76 26.11 13.53
C TYR A 42 -6.15 25.82 14.12
N ARG A 43 -6.21 25.05 15.20
CA ARG A 43 -7.46 24.71 15.90
C ARG A 43 -7.97 25.92 16.68
N GLU A 44 -7.08 26.56 17.44
CA GLU A 44 -7.37 27.75 18.23
C GLU A 44 -7.85 28.92 17.34
N GLY A 45 -7.15 29.18 16.22
CA GLY A 45 -7.55 30.21 15.25
C GLY A 45 -8.91 29.93 14.62
N SER A 46 -9.20 28.67 14.29
CA SER A 46 -10.51 28.26 13.77
C SER A 46 -11.64 28.49 14.79
N TYR A 47 -11.41 28.12 16.05
CA TYR A 47 -12.37 28.33 17.13
C TYR A 47 -12.57 29.82 17.46
N GLY A 48 -11.51 30.63 17.38
CA GLY A 48 -11.59 32.09 17.51
C GLY A 48 -12.45 32.76 16.44
N LEU A 49 -12.56 32.14 15.26
CA LEU A 49 -13.46 32.56 14.17
C LEU A 49 -14.89 31.99 14.29
N GLY A 50 -15.21 31.31 15.40
CA GLY A 50 -16.53 30.72 15.64
C GLY A 50 -16.81 29.44 14.83
N ALA A 51 -15.80 28.80 14.24
CA ALA A 51 -15.99 27.56 13.49
C ALA A 51 -16.16 26.36 14.44
N GLY A 52 -17.11 25.47 14.15
CA GLY A 52 -17.32 24.23 14.92
C GLY A 52 -16.25 23.17 14.66
N LYS A 53 -16.10 22.23 15.60
CA LYS A 53 -15.09 21.13 15.58
C LYS A 53 -15.03 20.37 14.25
N ILE A 54 -16.17 19.95 13.71
CA ILE A 54 -16.23 19.21 12.44
C ILE A 54 -15.72 20.07 11.28
N ARG A 55 -16.08 21.36 11.24
CA ARG A 55 -15.62 22.28 10.20
C ARG A 55 -14.10 22.49 10.27
N THR A 56 -13.56 22.63 11.48
CA THR A 56 -12.12 22.74 11.71
C THR A 56 -11.38 21.49 11.23
N ILE A 57 -11.89 20.30 11.52
CA ILE A 57 -11.26 19.04 11.09
C ILE A 57 -11.24 18.93 9.57
N PHE A 58 -12.39 19.02 8.91
CA PHE A 58 -12.48 18.76 7.46
C PHE A 58 -11.89 19.87 6.59
N ARG A 59 -11.91 21.12 7.05
CA ARG A 59 -11.55 22.28 6.21
C ARG A 59 -10.18 22.88 6.51
N ILE A 60 -9.59 22.58 7.67
CA ILE A 60 -8.34 23.19 8.10
C ILE A 60 -7.31 22.12 8.43
N ILE A 61 -7.63 21.18 9.33
CA ILE A 61 -6.68 20.16 9.79
C ILE A 61 -6.42 19.13 8.68
N LEU A 62 -7.47 18.54 8.12
CA LEU A 62 -7.35 17.46 7.15
C LEU A 62 -6.56 17.89 5.90
N PRO A 63 -6.85 19.04 5.25
CA PRO A 63 -6.07 19.50 4.10
C PRO A 63 -4.60 19.75 4.44
N SER A 64 -4.32 20.31 5.62
CA SER A 64 -2.96 20.58 6.09
C SER A 64 -2.16 19.28 6.34
N ALA A 65 -2.83 18.21 6.77
CA ALA A 65 -2.21 16.91 6.99
C ALA A 65 -2.05 16.03 5.72
N VAL A 66 -2.73 16.37 4.61
CA VAL A 66 -2.66 15.60 3.33
C VAL A 66 -1.24 15.26 2.89
N PRO A 67 -0.25 16.18 2.92
CA PRO A 67 1.11 15.85 2.48
C PRO A 67 1.76 14.74 3.33
N GLY A 68 1.50 14.74 4.64
CA GLY A 68 1.95 13.69 5.56
C GLY A 68 1.25 12.36 5.30
N ILE A 69 -0.06 12.38 5.09
CA ILE A 69 -0.86 11.18 4.76
C ILE A 69 -0.36 10.56 3.44
N MET A 70 -0.13 11.39 2.42
CA MET A 70 0.40 10.94 1.12
C MET A 70 1.76 10.26 1.27
N SER A 71 2.64 10.81 2.11
CA SER A 71 3.94 10.21 2.39
C SER A 71 3.79 8.82 3.06
N GLY A 72 2.86 8.68 4.01
CA GLY A 72 2.53 7.40 4.63
C GLY A 72 1.96 6.37 3.66
N ILE A 73 1.14 6.81 2.69
CA ILE A 73 0.60 5.95 1.62
C ILE A 73 1.73 5.44 0.72
N VAL A 74 2.66 6.30 0.28
CA VAL A 74 3.80 5.91 -0.57
C VAL A 74 4.67 4.86 0.14
N LEU A 75 4.98 5.07 1.42
CA LEU A 75 5.74 4.11 2.21
C LEU A 75 5.03 2.76 2.34
N SER A 76 3.71 2.79 2.54
CA SER A 76 2.88 1.59 2.64
C SER A 76 2.80 0.83 1.33
N MET A 77 2.74 1.52 0.18
CA MET A 77 2.81 0.90 -1.15
C MET A 77 4.13 0.16 -1.35
N GLY A 78 5.26 0.78 -0.99
CA GLY A 78 6.58 0.14 -1.06
C GLY A 78 6.64 -1.16 -0.25
N ARG A 79 6.02 -1.18 0.94
CA ARG A 79 5.90 -2.38 1.76
C ARG A 79 5.05 -3.47 1.09
N ILE A 80 3.93 -3.10 0.48
CA ILE A 80 3.03 -4.06 -0.18
C ILE A 80 3.70 -4.75 -1.37
N VAL A 81 4.42 -3.99 -2.22
CA VAL A 81 5.01 -4.55 -3.44
C VAL A 81 6.07 -5.62 -3.14
N GLY A 82 6.77 -5.49 -2.01
CA GLY A 82 7.75 -6.47 -1.54
C GLY A 82 7.17 -7.65 -0.76
N GLU A 83 5.87 -7.67 -0.48
CA GLU A 83 5.27 -8.68 0.39
C GLU A 83 5.07 -10.00 -0.36
N THR A 84 5.91 -11.00 -0.06
CA THR A 84 5.85 -12.33 -0.69
C THR A 84 5.26 -13.39 0.24
N ALA A 85 5.58 -13.33 1.54
CA ALA A 85 5.22 -14.36 2.51
C ALA A 85 3.70 -14.52 2.64
N ALA A 86 2.97 -13.41 2.80
CA ALA A 86 1.51 -13.45 2.88
C ALA A 86 0.87 -13.96 1.58
N LEU A 87 1.41 -13.58 0.42
CA LEU A 87 0.82 -13.87 -0.88
C LEU A 87 0.99 -15.32 -1.31
N ILE A 88 2.10 -15.97 -0.97
CA ILE A 88 2.34 -17.40 -1.27
C ILE A 88 1.22 -18.27 -0.68
N TYR A 89 0.75 -17.95 0.53
CA TYR A 89 -0.27 -18.71 1.24
C TYR A 89 -1.72 -18.24 0.99
N THR A 90 -1.94 -17.19 0.20
CA THR A 90 -3.28 -16.60 0.00
C THR A 90 -3.67 -16.42 -1.46
N SER A 91 -2.78 -15.88 -2.29
CA SER A 91 -2.97 -15.71 -3.74
C SER A 91 -2.42 -16.90 -4.54
N GLY A 92 -1.42 -17.60 -3.97
CA GLY A 92 -0.77 -18.75 -4.58
C GLY A 92 0.45 -18.39 -5.43
N THR A 93 1.06 -19.41 -6.03
CA THR A 93 2.31 -19.31 -6.82
C THR A 93 2.10 -19.64 -8.31
N VAL A 94 0.84 -19.66 -8.75
CA VAL A 94 0.47 -20.03 -10.12
C VAL A 94 0.83 -18.87 -11.05
N GLY A 95 1.82 -19.09 -11.92
CA GLY A 95 2.27 -18.11 -12.92
C GLY A 95 1.37 -18.02 -14.17
N LYS A 96 0.10 -18.44 -14.08
CA LYS A 96 -0.87 -18.27 -15.16
C LYS A 96 -1.54 -16.91 -15.00
N ILE A 97 -1.86 -16.28 -16.14
CA ILE A 97 -2.65 -15.06 -16.16
C ILE A 97 -4.07 -15.45 -15.71
N SER A 98 -4.43 -15.06 -14.48
CA SER A 98 -5.77 -15.22 -13.95
C SER A 98 -6.73 -14.38 -14.79
N THR A 99 -7.81 -14.99 -15.27
CA THR A 99 -8.85 -14.30 -16.04
C THR A 99 -9.92 -13.68 -15.14
N SER A 100 -9.94 -14.08 -13.88
CA SER A 100 -10.89 -13.63 -12.87
C SER A 100 -10.20 -13.38 -11.51
N VAL A 101 -10.76 -12.47 -10.70
CA VAL A 101 -10.26 -12.12 -9.35
C VAL A 101 -10.40 -13.26 -8.33
N PHE A 102 -11.24 -14.24 -8.64
CA PHE A 102 -11.45 -15.44 -7.81
C PHE A 102 -10.43 -16.54 -8.11
N GLU A 103 -9.64 -16.40 -9.17
CA GLU A 103 -8.60 -17.37 -9.51
C GLU A 103 -7.29 -17.08 -8.75
N PRO A 104 -6.49 -18.11 -8.44
CA PRO A 104 -5.14 -17.93 -7.94
C PRO A 104 -4.30 -17.17 -8.96
N GLY A 105 -3.40 -16.31 -8.46
CA GLY A 105 -2.48 -15.55 -9.29
C GLY A 105 -1.20 -15.24 -8.54
N SER A 106 -0.10 -15.07 -9.28
CA SER A 106 1.21 -14.77 -8.72
C SER A 106 1.61 -13.33 -8.98
N THR A 107 2.16 -12.64 -7.97
CA THR A 107 2.80 -11.34 -8.17
C THR A 107 4.22 -11.51 -8.69
N LEU A 108 4.79 -10.46 -9.29
CA LEU A 108 6.18 -10.46 -9.75
C LEU A 108 7.17 -10.85 -8.63
N ALA A 109 6.92 -10.42 -7.39
CA ALA A 109 7.74 -10.76 -6.24
C ALA A 109 7.66 -12.26 -5.89
N VAL A 110 6.45 -12.84 -5.91
CA VAL A 110 6.24 -14.28 -5.66
C VAL A 110 6.82 -15.11 -6.81
N HIS A 111 6.71 -14.65 -8.05
CA HIS A 111 7.27 -15.32 -9.22
C HIS A 111 8.80 -15.36 -9.16
N MET A 112 9.44 -14.22 -8.84
CA MET A 112 10.89 -14.15 -8.60
C MET A 112 11.33 -15.12 -7.49
N TYR A 113 10.61 -15.14 -6.37
CA TYR A 113 10.89 -16.04 -5.25
C TYR A 113 10.81 -17.51 -5.66
N LYS A 114 9.75 -17.89 -6.39
CA LYS A 114 9.58 -19.27 -6.89
C LYS A 114 10.75 -19.68 -7.79
N LEU A 115 11.12 -18.82 -8.74
CA LEU A 115 12.17 -19.09 -9.71
C LEU A 115 13.55 -19.22 -9.04
N MET A 116 13.78 -18.43 -7.98
CA MET A 116 14.98 -18.54 -7.15
C MET A 116 14.98 -19.81 -6.27
N SER A 117 13.82 -20.20 -5.75
CA SER A 117 13.67 -21.41 -4.91
C SER A 117 13.84 -22.72 -5.69
N GLU A 118 13.53 -22.72 -6.99
CA GLU A 118 13.73 -23.88 -7.87
C GLU A 118 15.19 -24.06 -8.29
N GLY A 119 16.01 -23.00 -8.22
CA GLY A 119 17.47 -23.06 -8.46
C GLY A 119 17.91 -23.34 -9.90
N LEU A 120 16.99 -23.66 -10.81
CA LEU A 120 17.26 -24.00 -12.20
C LEU A 120 17.32 -22.78 -13.13
N TYR A 121 16.76 -21.65 -12.69
CA TYR A 121 16.49 -20.49 -13.55
C TYR A 121 16.96 -19.16 -12.91
N THR A 122 18.14 -19.16 -12.29
CA THR A 122 18.70 -18.01 -11.56
C THR A 122 18.84 -16.77 -12.45
N GLU A 123 19.25 -16.92 -13.71
CA GLU A 123 19.35 -15.79 -14.65
C GLU A 123 18.00 -15.11 -14.90
N GLN A 124 16.94 -15.91 -15.02
CA GLN A 124 15.58 -15.40 -15.21
C GLN A 124 15.07 -14.74 -13.93
N ALA A 125 15.41 -15.28 -12.75
CA ALA A 125 15.05 -14.68 -11.46
C ALA A 125 15.70 -13.30 -11.30
N CYS A 126 16.97 -13.14 -11.70
CA CYS A 126 17.64 -11.85 -11.75
C CYS A 126 16.96 -10.87 -12.71
N ALA A 127 16.53 -11.33 -13.90
CA ALA A 127 15.78 -10.48 -14.83
C ALA A 127 14.46 -9.99 -14.22
N VAL A 128 13.69 -10.88 -13.58
CA VAL A 128 12.45 -10.51 -12.88
C VAL A 128 12.72 -9.52 -11.74
N ALA A 129 13.81 -9.70 -10.99
CA ALA A 129 14.20 -8.79 -9.91
C ALA A 129 14.48 -7.38 -10.43
N VAL A 130 15.20 -7.25 -11.56
CA VAL A 130 15.49 -5.95 -12.19
C VAL A 130 14.20 -5.29 -12.68
N VAL A 131 13.31 -6.05 -13.33
CA VAL A 131 12.01 -5.53 -13.79
C VAL A 131 11.17 -5.04 -12.62
N LEU A 132 11.10 -5.82 -11.53
CA LEU A 132 10.39 -5.45 -10.31
C LEU A 132 10.98 -4.18 -9.68
N LEU A 133 12.31 -4.07 -9.63
CA LEU A 133 12.99 -2.88 -9.10
C LEU A 133 12.64 -1.63 -9.92
N VAL A 134 12.76 -1.70 -11.25
CA VAL A 134 12.40 -0.59 -12.14
C VAL A 134 10.94 -0.20 -11.96
N PHE A 135 10.05 -1.19 -11.86
CA PHE A 135 8.62 -0.96 -11.64
C PHE A 135 8.36 -0.24 -10.30
N VAL A 136 9.00 -0.67 -9.22
CA VAL A 136 8.90 -0.03 -7.90
C VAL A 136 9.39 1.42 -7.94
N ILE A 137 10.52 1.69 -8.61
CA ILE A 137 11.04 3.06 -8.75
C ILE A 137 10.06 3.95 -9.49
N ILE A 138 9.52 3.48 -10.62
CA ILE A 138 8.55 4.23 -11.42
C ILE A 138 7.29 4.52 -10.59
N MET A 139 6.76 3.50 -9.91
CA MET A 139 5.57 3.62 -9.09
C MET A 139 5.76 4.62 -7.94
N ASN A 140 6.85 4.48 -7.17
CA ASN A 140 7.15 5.40 -6.07
C ASN A 140 7.40 6.84 -6.55
N SER A 141 8.09 6.99 -7.69
CA SER A 141 8.32 8.30 -8.30
C SER A 141 7.00 8.97 -8.68
N LEU A 142 6.12 8.26 -9.41
CA LEU A 142 4.78 8.76 -9.77
C LEU A 142 3.97 9.14 -8.54
N SER A 143 3.91 8.26 -7.54
CA SER A 143 3.15 8.51 -6.30
C SER A 143 3.68 9.72 -5.54
N SER A 144 5.01 9.92 -5.50
CA SER A 144 5.62 11.10 -4.88
C SER A 144 5.32 12.40 -5.62
N VAL A 145 5.31 12.38 -6.96
CA VAL A 145 5.00 13.56 -7.79
C VAL A 145 3.53 13.94 -7.67
N LEU A 146 2.62 12.95 -7.68
CA LEU A 146 1.19 13.18 -7.44
C LEU A 146 0.94 13.76 -6.05
N GLY A 147 1.59 13.22 -5.01
CA GLY A 147 1.49 13.73 -3.65
C GLY A 147 1.92 15.20 -3.53
N LYS A 148 3.02 15.58 -4.19
CA LYS A 148 3.51 16.96 -4.23
C LYS A 148 2.57 17.92 -4.98
N LYS A 149 1.90 17.46 -6.03
CA LYS A 149 0.92 18.27 -6.76
C LYS A 149 -0.35 18.51 -5.93
N LEU A 150 -0.83 17.49 -5.22
CA LEU A 150 -2.00 17.61 -4.34
C LEU A 150 -1.73 18.46 -3.10
N ALA A 151 -0.50 18.48 -2.60
CA ALA A 151 -0.08 19.33 -1.48
C ALA A 151 0.03 20.83 -1.83
N LYS A 152 0.03 21.19 -3.12
CA LYS A 152 0.17 22.56 -3.62
C LYS A 152 -1.15 23.24 -3.97
N GLY A 153 -2.27 22.51 -3.97
CA GLY A 153 -3.62 23.02 -4.25
C GLY A 153 -4.42 23.19 -2.97
#